data_AF-A0A9Q4GYN0-F1
#
_entry.id   AF-A0A9Q4GYN0-F1
#
_cell.length_a   1.000
_cell.length_b   1.000
_cell.length_c   1.000
_cell.angle_alpha   90.00
_cell.angle_beta   90.00
_cell.angle_gamma   90.00
#
_symmetry.space_group_name_H-M   'P 1'
#
loop_
_entity.id
_entity.type
_entity.pdbx_description
1 polymer ?
#
loop_
_entity_poly.entity_id
_entity_poly.type
_entity_poly.pdbx_seq_one_letter_code
_entity_poly.pdbx_strand_id
1 'polypeptide(L)'
;MAASDGPTPGELPAPAASNITPRALGSFREELDQREHDVVDDTWAGSMPAQNGVPPRVRIGRTKWFNLLWLIPIGFVLLVIGVAVAKGLREVPAVAQFVERYPGTVVPEGAEDVAGFPAWVGWQHFFNMLLLIPIIRSGLSILADHPRLYWTRHSTPGKEWFRMQKPVPADPLYTAKQDSITLPNGVGLPSRRHSIGLARWWHLGMDTLWLLNGLIFYVLVFSTGHWLRLVPTSWEVFPNAVSVMLQYLSLDWPTDNAWVAYNSLQVIAYFLTVFVAAPLAFLTGLGMSPALSTKFRRISSVFSIQFARSVHFLVLTWFLLFIVMHVTLVITTDA
;
A
#
# COMPACT_ATOMS: atom_id res chain seq x y z
N MET A 1 -4.32 -44.87 -17.40
CA MET A 1 -5.76 -44.55 -17.49
C MET A 1 -6.41 -45.06 -16.22
N ALA A 2 -6.68 -44.18 -15.25
CA ALA A 2 -7.41 -44.57 -14.05
C ALA A 2 -8.91 -44.39 -14.34
N ALA A 3 -9.67 -45.47 -14.24
CA ALA A 3 -11.12 -45.44 -14.36
C ALA A 3 -11.70 -44.61 -13.21
N SER A 4 -12.65 -43.72 -13.52
CA SER A 4 -13.35 -42.91 -12.53
C SER A 4 -14.37 -43.78 -11.80
N ASP A 5 -14.09 -44.17 -10.55
CA ASP A 5 -15.05 -44.80 -9.61
C ASP A 5 -16.10 -43.78 -9.10
N GLY A 6 -16.64 -42.95 -9.99
CA GLY A 6 -17.73 -42.04 -9.68
C GLY A 6 -19.06 -42.66 -10.07
N PRO A 7 -20.13 -42.50 -9.25
CA PRO A 7 -21.44 -42.99 -9.61
C PRO A 7 -21.91 -42.34 -10.92
N THR A 8 -22.43 -43.15 -11.83
CA THR A 8 -23.04 -42.69 -13.08
C THR A 8 -24.35 -41.94 -12.77
N PRO A 9 -24.82 -41.01 -13.63
CA PRO A 9 -26.01 -40.20 -13.34
C PRO A 9 -27.28 -41.01 -13.01
N GLY A 10 -27.37 -42.27 -13.44
CA GLY A 10 -28.47 -43.18 -13.09
C GLY A 10 -28.32 -43.88 -11.73
N GLU A 11 -27.13 -43.87 -11.13
CA GLU A 11 -26.84 -44.41 -9.80
C GLU A 11 -26.97 -43.35 -8.70
N LEU A 12 -27.21 -42.08 -9.07
CA LEU A 12 -27.51 -41.04 -8.10
C LEU A 12 -28.95 -41.23 -7.59
N PRO A 13 -29.18 -41.13 -6.27
CA PRO A 13 -30.53 -41.15 -5.72
C PRO A 13 -31.36 -40.02 -6.33
N ALA A 14 -32.65 -40.28 -6.55
CA ALA A 14 -33.58 -39.25 -7.00
C ALA A 14 -33.46 -38.03 -6.08
N PRO A 15 -33.43 -36.80 -6.62
CA PRO A 15 -33.35 -35.60 -5.80
C PRO A 15 -34.48 -35.62 -4.77
N ALA A 16 -34.15 -35.28 -3.52
CA ALA A 16 -35.13 -35.25 -2.45
C ALA A 16 -36.33 -34.40 -2.89
N ALA A 17 -37.54 -34.96 -2.72
CA ALA A 17 -38.76 -34.24 -3.03
C ALA A 17 -38.75 -32.91 -2.27
N SER A 18 -38.86 -31.80 -2.99
CA SER A 18 -38.90 -30.48 -2.36
C SER A 18 -40.14 -30.41 -1.47
N ASN A 19 -39.94 -30.23 -0.17
CA ASN A 19 -41.04 -29.98 0.78
C ASN A 19 -41.61 -28.55 0.64
N ILE A 20 -41.11 -27.76 -0.32
CA ILE A 20 -41.54 -26.38 -0.52
C ILE A 20 -42.76 -26.38 -1.43
N THR A 21 -43.90 -26.01 -0.85
CA THR A 21 -45.16 -25.85 -1.59
C THR A 21 -45.09 -24.66 -2.55
N PRO A 22 -45.85 -24.65 -3.65
CA PRO A 22 -45.93 -23.50 -4.56
C PRO A 22 -46.33 -22.19 -3.84
N ARG A 23 -47.10 -22.31 -2.75
CA ARG A 23 -47.47 -21.18 -1.88
C ARG A 23 -46.27 -20.64 -1.10
N ALA A 24 -45.45 -21.50 -0.50
CA ALA A 24 -44.22 -21.09 0.17
C ALA A 24 -43.22 -20.46 -0.83
N LEU A 25 -43.17 -21.00 -2.05
CA LEU A 25 -42.35 -20.41 -3.12
C LEU A 25 -42.87 -19.02 -3.56
N GLY A 26 -44.18 -18.80 -3.49
CA GLY A 26 -44.82 -17.50 -3.67
C GLY A 26 -44.54 -16.52 -2.53
N SER A 27 -44.59 -16.97 -1.26
CA SER A 27 -44.30 -16.11 -0.10
C SER A 27 -42.86 -15.61 -0.09
N PHE A 28 -41.88 -16.43 -0.49
CA PHE A 28 -40.50 -15.99 -0.63
C PHE A 28 -40.33 -14.85 -1.66
N ARG A 29 -41.22 -14.74 -2.67
CA ARG A 29 -41.20 -13.60 -3.61
C ARG A 29 -41.80 -12.34 -3.01
N GLU A 30 -42.75 -12.47 -2.10
CA GLU A 30 -43.34 -11.35 -1.37
C GLU A 30 -42.42 -10.84 -0.25
N GLU A 31 -41.57 -11.72 0.29
CA GLU A 31 -40.47 -11.37 1.22
C GLU A 31 -39.28 -10.67 0.52
N LEU A 32 -39.21 -10.67 -0.82
CA LEU A 32 -38.22 -9.90 -1.56
C LEU A 32 -38.62 -8.42 -1.57
N ASP A 33 -38.30 -7.71 -0.49
CA ASP A 33 -38.42 -6.27 -0.46
C ASP A 33 -37.33 -5.63 -1.35
N GLN A 34 -37.75 -5.06 -2.49
CA GLN A 34 -36.85 -4.35 -3.41
C GLN A 34 -36.42 -2.98 -2.89
N ARG A 35 -37.06 -2.47 -1.83
CA ARG A 35 -36.83 -1.14 -1.24
C ARG A 35 -36.08 -1.20 0.08
N GLU A 36 -36.09 -2.31 0.81
CA GLU A 36 -35.36 -2.42 2.09
C GLU A 36 -33.82 -2.27 1.92
N HIS A 37 -33.30 -2.43 0.70
CA HIS A 37 -31.87 -2.35 0.40
C HIS A 37 -31.52 -1.39 -0.75
N ASP A 38 -32.43 -0.48 -1.12
CA ASP A 38 -32.17 0.55 -2.15
C ASP A 38 -31.38 1.76 -1.60
N VAL A 39 -31.33 1.90 -0.27
CA VAL A 39 -30.50 2.87 0.44
C VAL A 39 -29.33 2.16 1.14
N VAL A 40 -28.13 2.74 1.00
CA VAL A 40 -26.96 2.35 1.80
C VAL A 40 -27.08 3.02 3.16
N ASP A 41 -27.74 2.35 4.11
CA ASP A 41 -27.91 2.80 5.49
C ASP A 41 -27.03 2.00 6.48
N ASP A 42 -27.25 2.19 7.78
CA ASP A 42 -26.49 1.52 8.83
C ASP A 42 -26.76 -0.01 8.90
N THR A 43 -27.83 -0.50 8.25
CA THR A 43 -28.20 -1.92 8.17
C THR A 43 -27.65 -2.60 6.91
N TRP A 44 -27.26 -1.82 5.89
CA TRP A 44 -26.72 -2.31 4.63
C TRP A 44 -25.43 -3.14 4.80
N ALA A 45 -25.41 -4.34 4.21
CA ALA A 45 -24.34 -5.36 4.28
C ALA A 45 -24.20 -6.19 5.59
N GLY A 46 -25.29 -6.41 6.33
CA GLY A 46 -25.40 -7.48 7.34
C GLY A 46 -25.87 -7.01 8.72
N SER A 47 -26.15 -7.90 9.64
CA SER A 47 -26.72 -7.59 10.97
C SER A 47 -25.67 -7.30 12.07
N MET A 48 -24.39 -7.15 11.71
CA MET A 48 -23.28 -7.02 12.66
C MET A 48 -23.07 -5.58 13.16
N PRO A 49 -23.08 -5.31 14.47
CA PRO A 49 -22.80 -3.98 15.01
C PRO A 49 -21.45 -3.43 14.56
N ALA A 50 -21.37 -2.13 14.26
CA ALA A 50 -20.11 -1.46 14.00
C ALA A 50 -19.18 -1.60 15.21
N GLN A 51 -17.90 -1.90 14.97
CA GLN A 51 -16.90 -1.98 16.02
C GLN A 51 -15.63 -1.26 15.63
N ASN A 52 -15.03 -0.59 16.61
CA ASN A 52 -13.77 0.11 16.41
C ASN A 52 -12.58 -0.79 16.75
N GLY A 53 -11.53 -0.65 15.96
CA GLY A 53 -10.26 -1.30 16.20
C GLY A 53 -9.49 -0.71 17.39
N VAL A 54 -8.27 -1.20 17.56
CA VAL A 54 -7.26 -0.61 18.45
C VAL A 54 -6.20 0.11 17.61
N PRO A 55 -5.42 1.04 18.20
CA PRO A 55 -4.28 1.64 17.51
C PRO A 55 -3.38 0.57 16.87
N PRO A 56 -2.82 0.82 15.67
CA PRO A 56 -1.97 -0.13 14.97
C PRO A 56 -0.82 -0.63 15.85
N ARG A 57 -0.65 -1.96 15.91
CA ARG A 57 0.41 -2.58 16.72
C ARG A 57 1.26 -3.52 15.90
N VAL A 58 2.55 -3.53 16.19
CA VAL A 58 3.52 -4.49 15.64
C VAL A 58 4.02 -5.38 16.77
N ARG A 59 4.22 -6.65 16.46
CA ARG A 59 4.79 -7.63 17.38
C ARG A 59 6.31 -7.50 17.40
N ILE A 60 6.87 -7.35 18.61
CA ILE A 60 8.31 -7.35 18.85
C ILE A 60 8.68 -8.64 19.59
N GLY A 61 9.52 -9.46 18.96
CA GLY A 61 9.85 -10.79 19.47
C GLY A 61 8.65 -11.74 19.45
N ARG A 62 8.51 -12.57 20.49
CA ARG A 62 7.49 -13.63 20.51
C ARG A 62 6.13 -13.17 21.06
N THR A 63 6.12 -12.27 22.05
CA THR A 63 4.92 -11.97 22.85
C THR A 63 4.60 -10.48 23.00
N LYS A 64 5.58 -9.59 22.80
CA LYS A 64 5.40 -8.16 23.09
C LYS A 64 4.75 -7.44 21.91
N TRP A 65 3.90 -6.46 22.22
CA TRP A 65 3.22 -5.61 21.25
C TRP A 65 3.64 -4.17 21.45
N PHE A 66 4.08 -3.53 20.37
CA PHE A 66 4.41 -2.12 20.33
C PHE A 66 3.30 -1.35 19.63
N ASN A 67 2.79 -0.30 20.27
CA ASN A 67 1.78 0.58 19.69
C ASN A 67 2.48 1.60 18.79
N LEU A 68 2.16 1.59 17.50
CA LEU A 68 2.80 2.44 16.49
C LEU A 68 2.54 3.94 16.70
N LEU A 69 1.53 4.33 17.50
CA LEU A 69 1.32 5.75 17.83
C LEU A 69 2.51 6.36 18.60
N TRP A 70 3.33 5.55 19.29
CA TRP A 70 4.56 6.01 19.94
C TRP A 70 5.62 6.50 18.94
N LEU A 71 5.53 6.13 17.66
CA LEU A 71 6.44 6.63 16.64
C LEU A 71 6.30 8.15 16.43
N ILE A 72 5.16 8.75 16.77
CA ILE A 72 4.96 10.20 16.66
C ILE A 72 5.84 10.97 17.66
N PRO A 73 5.70 10.80 19.00
CA PRO A 73 6.55 11.51 19.94
C PRO A 73 8.02 11.08 19.86
N ILE A 74 8.30 9.78 19.61
CA ILE A 74 9.68 9.31 19.41
C ILE A 74 10.29 9.97 18.18
N GLY A 75 9.57 9.99 17.06
CA GLY A 75 10.02 10.62 15.82
C GLY A 75 10.26 12.12 16.00
N PHE A 76 9.37 12.82 16.72
CA PHE A 76 9.56 14.23 17.05
C PHE A 76 10.85 14.47 17.87
N VAL A 77 11.06 13.71 18.94
CA VAL A 77 12.28 13.84 19.76
C VAL A 77 13.53 13.52 18.93
N LEU A 78 13.51 12.44 18.14
CA LEU A 78 14.61 12.07 17.25
C LEU A 78 14.87 13.14 16.19
N LEU A 79 13.84 13.79 15.66
CA LEU A 79 13.99 14.89 14.71
C LEU A 79 14.66 16.09 15.37
N VAL A 80 14.23 16.50 16.57
CA VAL A 80 14.85 17.62 17.31
C VAL A 80 16.32 17.32 17.60
N ILE A 81 16.64 16.11 18.07
CA ILE A 81 18.02 15.67 18.31
C ILE A 81 18.79 15.66 16.97
N GLY A 82 18.21 15.11 15.92
CA GLY A 82 18.80 15.04 14.59
C GLY A 82 19.15 16.41 14.03
N VAL A 83 18.27 17.40 14.20
CA VAL A 83 18.53 18.80 13.80
C VAL A 83 19.70 19.38 14.59
N ALA A 84 19.72 19.21 15.91
CA ALA A 84 20.80 19.71 16.75
C ALA A 84 22.16 19.07 16.39
N VAL A 85 22.17 17.74 16.19
CA VAL A 85 23.35 16.99 15.76
C VAL A 85 23.80 17.43 14.37
N ALA A 86 22.89 17.56 13.41
CA ALA A 86 23.21 17.99 12.06
C ALA A 86 23.84 19.38 12.04
N LYS A 87 23.27 20.34 12.78
CA LYS A 87 23.86 21.68 12.95
C LYS A 87 25.26 21.61 13.56
N GLY A 88 25.46 20.83 14.63
CA GLY A 88 26.78 20.65 15.23
C GLY A 88 27.79 20.01 14.28
N LEU A 89 27.37 19.02 13.48
CA LEU A 89 28.23 18.37 12.48
C LEU A 89 28.63 19.32 11.36
N ARG A 90 27.77 20.26 10.95
CA ARG A 90 28.08 21.24 9.89
C ARG A 90 29.26 22.16 10.25
N GLU A 91 29.49 22.40 11.54
CA GLU A 91 30.62 23.21 12.03
C GLU A 91 31.96 22.44 12.06
N VAL A 92 31.93 21.12 11.86
CA VAL A 92 33.16 20.31 11.84
C VAL A 92 33.86 20.46 10.49
N PRO A 93 35.14 20.89 10.43
CA PRO A 93 35.83 21.15 9.15
C PRO A 93 35.85 19.95 8.20
N ALA A 94 35.99 18.73 8.72
CA ALA A 94 35.95 17.51 7.91
C ALA A 94 34.59 17.27 7.24
N VAL A 95 33.49 17.64 7.92
CA VAL A 95 32.13 17.52 7.38
C VAL A 95 31.86 18.62 6.36
N ALA A 96 32.34 19.85 6.61
CA ALA A 96 32.27 20.93 5.63
C ALA A 96 32.99 20.55 4.33
N GLN A 97 34.21 20.02 4.41
CA GLN A 97 34.96 19.51 3.26
C GLN A 97 34.25 18.33 2.55
N PHE A 98 33.58 17.46 3.31
CA PHE A 98 32.78 16.38 2.74
C PHE A 98 31.61 16.91 1.90
N VAL A 99 30.88 17.91 2.41
CA VAL A 99 29.77 18.52 1.67
C VAL A 99 30.27 19.31 0.46
N GLU A 100 31.43 19.96 0.56
CA GLU A 100 32.05 20.64 -0.60
C GLU A 100 32.44 19.63 -1.68
N ARG A 101 33.00 18.47 -1.30
CA ARG A 101 33.34 17.39 -2.23
C ARG A 101 32.10 16.72 -2.85
N TYR A 102 31.02 16.63 -2.09
CA TYR A 102 29.77 15.99 -2.48
C TYR A 102 28.61 16.99 -2.31
N PRO A 103 28.44 17.93 -3.27
CA PRO A 103 27.51 19.06 -3.14
C PRO A 103 26.04 18.66 -3.07
N GLY A 104 25.72 17.41 -3.43
CA GLY A 104 24.39 16.82 -3.27
C GLY A 104 23.75 16.36 -4.57
N THR A 105 24.18 16.89 -5.70
CA THR A 105 23.62 16.58 -7.02
C THR A 105 24.68 15.92 -7.90
N VAL A 106 24.31 14.80 -8.51
CA VAL A 106 25.09 14.15 -9.58
C VAL A 106 24.33 14.41 -10.87
N VAL A 107 24.96 15.08 -11.83
CA VAL A 107 24.37 15.33 -13.15
C VAL A 107 24.80 14.20 -14.09
N PRO A 108 23.88 13.34 -14.54
CA PRO A 108 24.22 12.32 -15.54
C PRO A 108 24.63 12.96 -16.86
N GLU A 109 25.55 12.30 -17.58
CA GLU A 109 25.86 12.66 -18.96
C GLU A 109 24.57 12.61 -19.82
N GLY A 110 24.32 13.66 -20.61
CA GLY A 110 23.10 13.81 -21.41
C GLY A 110 21.86 14.30 -20.65
N ALA A 111 21.93 14.55 -19.34
CA ALA A 111 20.78 15.07 -18.58
C ALA A 111 20.39 16.50 -18.98
N GLU A 112 21.36 17.29 -19.46
CA GLU A 112 21.12 18.65 -19.97
C GLU A 112 20.30 18.63 -21.27
N ASP A 113 20.51 17.64 -22.13
CA ASP A 113 19.80 17.51 -23.41
C ASP A 113 18.29 17.27 -23.23
N VAL A 114 17.92 16.73 -22.07
CA VAL A 114 16.53 16.45 -21.69
C VAL A 114 16.02 17.40 -20.61
N ALA A 115 16.71 18.54 -20.37
CA ALA A 115 16.37 19.54 -19.37
C ALA A 115 14.90 20.01 -19.44
N GLY A 116 14.30 20.30 -18.29
CA GLY A 116 12.91 20.76 -18.16
C GLY A 116 11.87 19.65 -18.03
N PHE A 117 10.61 20.04 -17.91
CA PHE A 117 9.49 19.13 -17.64
C PHE A 117 8.50 19.13 -18.80
N PRO A 118 8.52 18.11 -19.69
CA PRO A 118 7.49 17.96 -20.70
C PRO A 118 6.11 17.86 -20.08
N ALA A 119 5.09 18.32 -20.81
CA ALA A 119 3.71 18.32 -20.34
C ALA A 119 3.22 16.92 -19.89
N TRP A 120 3.71 15.85 -20.52
CA TRP A 120 3.35 14.48 -20.15
C TRP A 120 3.81 14.12 -18.74
N VAL A 121 4.95 14.65 -18.26
CA VAL A 121 5.46 14.40 -16.91
C VAL A 121 4.49 14.98 -15.88
N GLY A 122 4.12 16.26 -16.06
CA GLY A 122 3.17 16.93 -15.18
C GLY A 122 1.79 16.25 -15.17
N TRP A 123 1.28 15.89 -16.35
CA TRP A 123 0.01 15.17 -16.48
C TRP A 123 0.04 13.81 -15.79
N GLN A 124 1.05 12.99 -16.05
CA GLN A 124 1.14 11.66 -15.44
C GLN A 124 1.37 11.73 -13.93
N HIS A 125 2.13 12.72 -13.45
CA HIS A 125 2.32 12.95 -12.03
C HIS A 125 0.99 13.27 -11.35
N PHE A 126 0.25 14.27 -11.85
CA PHE A 126 -1.01 14.69 -11.26
C PHE A 126 -2.09 13.60 -11.37
N PHE A 127 -2.19 12.94 -12.53
CA PHE A 127 -3.13 11.84 -12.71
C PHE A 127 -2.80 10.65 -11.79
N ASN A 128 -1.51 10.32 -11.62
CA ASN A 128 -1.09 9.29 -10.67
C ASN A 128 -1.49 9.64 -9.23
N MET A 129 -1.32 10.90 -8.81
CA MET A 129 -1.79 11.36 -7.51
C MET A 129 -3.30 11.15 -7.34
N LEU A 130 -4.10 11.49 -8.35
CA LEU A 130 -5.56 11.28 -8.33
C LEU A 130 -5.93 9.80 -8.22
N LEU A 131 -5.18 8.89 -8.85
CA LEU A 131 -5.40 7.44 -8.78
C LEU A 131 -4.99 6.86 -7.43
N LEU A 132 -3.90 7.33 -6.83
CA LEU A 132 -3.41 6.82 -5.54
C LEU A 132 -4.40 7.08 -4.40
N ILE A 133 -5.16 8.18 -4.42
CA ILE A 133 -6.15 8.50 -3.39
C ILE A 133 -7.20 7.38 -3.22
N PRO A 134 -7.99 7.00 -4.24
CA PRO A 134 -8.97 5.92 -4.12
C PRO A 134 -8.30 4.54 -3.95
N ILE A 135 -7.11 4.29 -4.50
CA ILE A 135 -6.35 3.03 -4.28
C ILE A 135 -6.01 2.87 -2.79
N ILE A 136 -5.42 3.89 -2.17
CA ILE A 136 -5.05 3.86 -0.76
C ILE A 136 -6.30 3.69 0.11
N ARG A 137 -7.36 4.48 -0.12
CA ARG A 137 -8.59 4.45 0.68
C ARG A 137 -9.32 3.11 0.56
N SER A 138 -9.38 2.55 -0.65
CA SER A 138 -9.95 1.21 -0.87
C SER A 138 -9.06 0.10 -0.30
N GLY A 139 -7.73 0.22 -0.37
CA GLY A 139 -6.77 -0.73 0.19
C GLY A 139 -6.81 -0.79 1.72
N LEU A 140 -6.87 0.37 2.38
CA LEU A 140 -7.16 0.47 3.81
C LEU A 140 -8.50 -0.16 4.14
N SER A 141 -9.48 0.01 3.24
CA SER A 141 -10.79 -0.57 3.45
C SER A 141 -10.79 -2.12 3.33
N ILE A 142 -9.97 -2.68 2.44
CA ILE A 142 -9.75 -4.13 2.34
C ILE A 142 -9.04 -4.65 3.59
N LEU A 143 -8.03 -3.90 4.08
CA LEU A 143 -7.29 -4.27 5.29
C LEU A 143 -8.20 -4.30 6.51
N ALA A 144 -9.14 -3.37 6.63
CA ALA A 144 -10.07 -3.30 7.76
C ALA A 144 -11.06 -4.49 7.84
N ASP A 145 -11.31 -5.23 6.76
CA ASP A 145 -12.13 -6.45 6.79
C ASP A 145 -11.39 -7.63 7.43
N HIS A 146 -10.06 -7.64 7.36
CA HIS A 146 -9.21 -8.54 8.14
C HIS A 146 -7.95 -7.81 8.62
N PRO A 147 -8.05 -7.06 9.74
CA PRO A 147 -7.06 -6.07 10.19
C PRO A 147 -5.85 -6.71 10.89
N ARG A 148 -5.35 -7.81 10.31
CA ARG A 148 -4.24 -8.63 10.79
C ARG A 148 -3.38 -9.10 9.61
N LEU A 149 -2.06 -9.11 9.83
CA LEU A 149 -1.07 -9.52 8.83
C LEU A 149 -0.14 -10.60 9.38
N TYR A 150 0.27 -11.52 8.52
CA TYR A 150 0.99 -12.74 8.88
C TYR A 150 2.13 -13.01 7.90
N TRP A 151 3.26 -13.48 8.42
CA TRP A 151 4.35 -13.99 7.58
C TRP A 151 4.09 -15.41 7.08
N THR A 152 3.30 -16.18 7.83
CA THR A 152 2.95 -17.56 7.52
C THR A 152 1.73 -17.65 6.63
N ARG A 153 1.62 -18.72 5.84
CA ARG A 153 0.45 -19.02 4.99
C ARG A 153 -0.89 -18.97 5.73
N HIS A 154 -0.90 -19.45 6.97
CA HIS A 154 -2.11 -19.55 7.76
C HIS A 154 -2.34 -18.28 8.58
N SER A 155 -3.59 -17.84 8.63
CA SER A 155 -4.06 -16.75 9.48
C SER A 155 -4.37 -17.25 10.90
N THR A 156 -3.46 -18.05 11.47
CA THR A 156 -3.66 -18.63 12.81
C THR A 156 -3.70 -17.53 13.87
N PRO A 157 -4.74 -17.45 14.70
CA PRO A 157 -4.80 -16.49 15.80
C PRO A 157 -3.54 -16.54 16.67
N GLY A 158 -3.01 -15.37 17.00
CA GLY A 158 -1.78 -15.27 17.79
C GLY A 158 -0.50 -15.48 16.99
N LYS A 159 -0.53 -15.62 15.65
CA LYS A 159 0.67 -15.62 14.78
C LYS A 159 0.83 -14.33 13.96
N GLU A 160 -0.08 -13.38 14.07
CA GLU A 160 -0.06 -12.11 13.36
C GLU A 160 1.10 -11.21 13.82
N TRP A 161 1.88 -10.65 12.88
CA TRP A 161 2.98 -9.72 13.21
C TRP A 161 2.49 -8.28 13.35
N PHE A 162 1.35 -7.96 12.74
CA PHE A 162 0.68 -6.66 12.82
C PHE A 162 -0.82 -6.85 13.03
N ARG A 163 -1.42 -5.96 13.83
CA ARG A 163 -2.88 -5.89 13.99
C ARG A 163 -3.40 -4.51 14.35
N MET A 164 -4.63 -4.21 13.92
CA MET A 164 -5.43 -3.06 14.36
C MET A 164 -6.71 -3.51 15.10
N GLN A 165 -6.73 -4.75 15.57
CA GLN A 165 -7.84 -5.35 16.29
C GLN A 165 -7.38 -5.98 17.61
N LYS A 166 -8.31 -6.14 18.54
CA LYS A 166 -8.15 -6.85 19.82
C LYS A 166 -7.70 -8.30 19.58
N PRO A 167 -7.18 -9.04 20.58
CA PRO A 167 -6.94 -10.48 20.42
C PRO A 167 -8.22 -11.22 19.96
N VAL A 168 -8.05 -12.24 19.12
CA VAL A 168 -9.17 -13.09 18.68
C VAL A 168 -9.76 -13.78 19.92
N PRO A 169 -11.09 -13.71 20.16
CA PRO A 169 -11.75 -14.39 21.27
C PRO A 169 -11.58 -15.91 21.19
N ALA A 170 -11.68 -16.60 22.33
CA ALA A 170 -11.68 -18.07 22.38
C ALA A 170 -13.01 -18.71 21.95
N ASP A 171 -13.99 -17.90 21.53
CA ASP A 171 -15.30 -18.34 21.07
C ASP A 171 -15.19 -19.09 19.72
N PRO A 172 -15.57 -20.37 19.64
CA PRO A 172 -15.53 -21.13 18.39
C PRO A 172 -16.53 -20.61 17.34
N LEU A 173 -17.53 -19.83 17.73
CA LEU A 173 -18.47 -19.18 16.79
C LEU A 173 -17.94 -17.85 16.24
N TYR A 174 -16.75 -17.42 16.67
CA TYR A 174 -16.13 -16.20 16.18
C TYR A 174 -15.79 -16.31 14.69
N THR A 175 -16.47 -15.51 13.88
CA THR A 175 -16.35 -15.50 12.43
C THR A 175 -15.33 -14.48 11.94
N ALA A 176 -14.79 -14.68 10.74
CA ALA A 176 -13.92 -13.70 10.10
C ALA A 176 -14.59 -12.32 9.96
N LYS A 177 -15.91 -12.26 9.74
CA LYS A 177 -16.61 -10.98 9.62
C LYS A 177 -16.67 -10.22 10.95
N GLN A 178 -16.76 -10.93 12.07
CA GLN A 178 -16.65 -10.37 13.41
C GLN A 178 -15.23 -9.86 13.76
N ASP A 179 -14.24 -10.07 12.89
CA ASP A 179 -12.89 -9.51 13.03
C ASP A 179 -12.74 -8.13 12.35
N SER A 180 -13.66 -7.79 11.45
CA SER A 180 -13.64 -6.53 10.70
C SER A 180 -13.84 -5.32 11.60
N ILE A 181 -13.21 -4.20 11.25
CA ILE A 181 -13.31 -2.93 11.99
C ILE A 181 -13.90 -1.83 11.11
N THR A 182 -14.58 -0.88 11.73
CA THR A 182 -14.97 0.37 11.09
C THR A 182 -13.81 1.36 11.15
N LEU A 183 -13.50 1.98 10.00
CA LEU A 183 -12.50 3.03 9.91
C LEU A 183 -13.12 4.40 10.23
N PRO A 184 -12.33 5.36 10.75
CA PRO A 184 -12.78 6.74 10.90
C PRO A 184 -13.21 7.37 9.57
N ASN A 185 -14.15 8.31 9.63
CA ASN A 185 -14.58 9.08 8.46
C ASN A 185 -13.38 9.72 7.75
N GLY A 186 -13.34 9.62 6.42
CA GLY A 186 -12.27 10.17 5.59
C GLY A 186 -11.06 9.26 5.39
N VAL A 187 -10.86 8.22 6.23
CA VAL A 187 -9.73 7.28 6.09
C VAL A 187 -10.01 6.23 5.02
N GLY A 188 -11.17 5.57 5.11
CA GLY A 188 -11.61 4.57 4.13
C GLY A 188 -12.35 5.20 2.94
N LEU A 189 -12.98 4.35 2.13
CA LEU A 189 -13.96 4.80 1.13
C LEU A 189 -15.11 5.58 1.79
N PRO A 190 -15.80 6.48 1.07
CA PRO A 190 -16.88 7.32 1.62
C PRO A 190 -18.18 6.58 2.03
N SER A 191 -18.11 5.28 2.32
CA SER A 191 -19.21 4.49 2.89
C SER A 191 -19.01 4.30 4.40
N ARG A 192 -20.03 4.56 5.21
CA ARG A 192 -19.98 4.40 6.68
C ARG A 192 -19.88 2.94 7.12
N ARG A 193 -20.16 1.98 6.22
CA ARG A 193 -20.08 0.56 6.52
C ARG A 193 -19.30 -0.26 5.50
N HIS A 194 -18.48 -1.16 6.04
CA HIS A 194 -17.48 -1.96 5.35
C HIS A 194 -18.09 -3.01 4.39
N SER A 195 -18.20 -2.67 3.10
CA SER A 195 -18.39 -3.65 2.02
C SER A 195 -17.04 -4.03 1.41
N ILE A 196 -16.58 -5.24 1.72
CA ILE A 196 -15.34 -5.79 1.14
C ILE A 196 -15.41 -5.92 -0.38
N GLY A 197 -16.60 -6.23 -0.92
CA GLY A 197 -16.83 -6.32 -2.37
C GLY A 197 -16.62 -4.98 -3.05
N LEU A 198 -17.25 -3.92 -2.54
CA LEU A 198 -17.10 -2.56 -3.07
C LEU A 198 -15.66 -2.06 -2.93
N ALA A 199 -15.02 -2.33 -1.79
CA ALA A 199 -13.62 -1.97 -1.58
C ALA A 199 -12.68 -2.64 -2.61
N ARG A 200 -12.85 -3.94 -2.87
CA ARG A 200 -12.09 -4.66 -3.90
C ARG A 200 -12.37 -4.14 -5.30
N TRP A 201 -13.62 -3.82 -5.61
CA TRP A 201 -13.99 -3.27 -6.92
C TRP A 201 -13.29 -1.94 -7.19
N TRP A 202 -13.34 -1.01 -6.22
CA TRP A 202 -12.62 0.27 -6.33
C TRP A 202 -11.11 0.08 -6.42
N HIS A 203 -10.54 -0.79 -5.59
CA HIS A 203 -9.10 -1.01 -5.57
C HIS A 203 -8.62 -1.55 -6.93
N LEU A 204 -9.18 -2.68 -7.37
CA LEU A 204 -8.77 -3.33 -8.62
C LEU A 204 -9.12 -2.48 -9.86
N GLY A 205 -10.24 -1.77 -9.83
CA GLY A 205 -10.64 -0.85 -10.91
C GLY A 205 -9.65 0.30 -11.07
N MET A 206 -9.27 0.94 -9.97
CA MET A 206 -8.26 2.01 -9.99
C MET A 206 -6.85 1.48 -10.28
N ASP A 207 -6.49 0.30 -9.76
CA ASP A 207 -5.22 -0.35 -10.04
C ASP A 207 -5.05 -0.62 -11.54
N THR A 208 -6.12 -0.98 -12.25
CA THR A 208 -6.07 -1.19 -13.70
C THR A 208 -5.69 0.10 -14.43
N LEU A 209 -6.28 1.23 -14.04
CA LEU A 209 -5.92 2.55 -14.58
C LEU A 209 -4.51 2.95 -14.18
N TRP A 210 -4.11 2.66 -12.95
CA TRP A 210 -2.78 2.97 -12.43
C TRP A 210 -1.68 2.17 -13.13
N LEU A 211 -1.91 0.89 -13.42
CA LEU A 211 -1.00 0.06 -14.20
C LEU A 211 -0.90 0.52 -15.66
N LEU A 212 -2.03 0.93 -16.27
CA LEU A 212 -2.00 1.52 -17.61
C LEU A 212 -1.21 2.83 -17.62
N ASN A 213 -1.47 3.74 -16.67
CA ASN A 213 -0.73 4.98 -16.51
C ASN A 213 0.76 4.72 -16.30
N GLY A 214 1.11 3.76 -15.43
CA GLY A 214 2.48 3.34 -15.16
C GLY A 214 3.17 2.75 -16.40
N LEU A 215 2.47 1.95 -17.20
CA LEU A 215 2.99 1.43 -18.46
C LEU A 215 3.30 2.56 -19.44
N ILE A 216 2.39 3.53 -19.61
CA ILE A 216 2.62 4.69 -20.48
C ILE A 216 3.79 5.52 -19.92
N PHE A 217 3.87 5.73 -18.60
CA PHE A 217 5.00 6.39 -17.95
C PHE A 217 6.31 5.70 -18.26
N TYR A 218 6.38 4.37 -18.14
CA TYR A 218 7.58 3.59 -18.44
C TYR A 218 7.99 3.75 -19.92
N VAL A 219 7.04 3.65 -20.85
CA VAL A 219 7.33 3.86 -22.28
C VAL A 219 7.87 5.27 -22.54
N LEU A 220 7.23 6.30 -21.98
CA LEU A 220 7.65 7.69 -22.20
C LEU A 220 9.00 7.98 -21.54
N VAL A 221 9.20 7.58 -20.28
CA VAL A 221 10.42 7.90 -19.52
C VAL A 221 11.66 7.28 -20.14
N PHE A 222 11.54 6.08 -20.71
CA PHE A 222 12.65 5.42 -21.42
C PHE A 222 12.80 5.92 -22.87
N SER A 223 11.72 6.16 -23.60
CA SER A 223 11.80 6.61 -25.00
C SER A 223 12.27 8.06 -25.15
N THR A 224 12.09 8.89 -24.13
CA THR A 224 12.48 10.31 -24.12
C THR A 224 13.77 10.61 -23.37
N GLY A 225 14.45 9.60 -22.80
CA GLY A 225 15.67 9.77 -22.02
C GLY A 225 15.48 10.34 -20.60
N HIS A 226 14.24 10.71 -20.22
CA HIS A 226 13.95 11.26 -18.88
C HIS A 226 14.25 10.29 -17.72
N TRP A 227 14.47 9.01 -17.99
CA TRP A 227 14.89 8.02 -16.98
C TRP A 227 16.21 8.39 -16.29
N LEU A 228 17.08 9.16 -16.96
CA LEU A 228 18.35 9.65 -16.40
C LEU A 228 18.16 10.44 -15.11
N ARG A 229 16.99 11.07 -14.91
CA ARG A 229 16.68 11.78 -13.66
C ARG A 229 16.26 10.88 -12.51
N LEU A 230 15.85 9.66 -12.80
CA LEU A 230 15.22 8.76 -11.83
C LEU A 230 16.12 7.59 -11.45
N VAL A 231 17.09 7.24 -12.28
CA VAL A 231 17.97 6.10 -12.08
C VAL A 231 19.36 6.60 -11.70
N PRO A 232 19.92 6.16 -10.56
CA PRO A 232 21.31 6.47 -10.23
C PRO A 232 22.26 5.92 -11.29
N THR A 233 23.07 6.80 -11.90
CA THR A 233 24.08 6.44 -12.92
C THR A 233 25.50 6.36 -12.36
N SER A 234 25.72 6.78 -11.11
CA SER A 234 27.01 6.78 -10.43
C SER A 234 26.87 6.38 -8.96
N TRP A 235 27.91 5.73 -8.42
CA TRP A 235 28.02 5.40 -7.00
C TRP A 235 28.16 6.63 -6.10
N GLU A 236 28.51 7.79 -6.68
CA GLU A 236 28.56 9.07 -5.95
C GLU A 236 27.19 9.53 -5.45
N VAL A 237 26.09 8.92 -5.93
CA VAL A 237 24.73 9.19 -5.43
C VAL A 237 24.63 8.99 -3.91
N PHE A 238 25.34 8.01 -3.34
CA PHE A 238 25.26 7.70 -1.92
C PHE A 238 25.91 8.75 -1.02
N PRO A 239 27.19 9.13 -1.21
CA PRO A 239 27.79 10.20 -0.43
C PRO A 239 27.07 11.55 -0.64
N ASN A 240 26.64 11.86 -1.87
CA ASN A 240 25.84 13.06 -2.12
C ASN A 240 24.49 13.03 -1.39
N ALA A 241 23.81 11.89 -1.32
CA ALA A 241 22.56 11.76 -0.57
C ALA A 241 22.78 11.96 0.94
N VAL A 242 23.92 11.53 1.48
CA VAL A 242 24.30 11.81 2.88
C VAL A 242 24.51 13.31 3.09
N SER A 243 25.21 14.00 2.19
CA SER A 243 25.35 15.46 2.23
C SER A 243 24.01 16.18 2.21
N VAL A 244 23.10 15.76 1.32
CA VAL A 244 21.75 16.35 1.20
C VAL A 244 20.91 16.10 2.44
N MET A 245 20.93 14.88 2.97
CA MET A 245 20.23 14.54 4.21
C MET A 245 20.73 15.39 5.37
N LEU A 246 22.05 15.59 5.49
CA LEU A 246 22.65 16.45 6.51
C LEU A 246 22.16 17.91 6.36
N GLN A 247 22.18 18.45 5.14
CA GLN A 247 21.73 19.80 4.82
C GLN A 247 20.24 20.02 5.17
N TYR A 248 19.35 19.09 4.76
CA TYR A 248 17.94 19.14 5.13
C TYR A 248 17.74 19.08 6.66
N LEU A 249 18.44 18.17 7.36
CA LEU A 249 18.37 18.05 8.81
C LEU A 249 18.93 19.28 9.54
N SER A 250 19.95 19.95 9.00
CA SER A 250 20.49 21.18 9.60
C SER A 250 19.58 22.39 9.39
N LEU A 251 18.51 22.26 8.60
CA LEU A 251 17.64 23.35 8.16
C LEU A 251 18.38 24.42 7.32
N ASP A 252 19.44 23.98 6.66
CA ASP A 252 20.28 24.76 5.74
C ASP A 252 20.27 24.01 4.41
N TRP A 253 19.26 24.30 3.60
CA TRP A 253 18.82 23.40 2.52
C TRP A 253 19.68 23.55 1.27
N PRO A 254 19.92 22.44 0.54
CA PRO A 254 20.73 22.49 -0.66
C PRO A 254 20.06 23.35 -1.73
N THR A 255 20.87 23.98 -2.58
CA THR A 255 20.36 24.64 -3.79
C THR A 255 19.87 23.58 -4.77
N ASP A 256 18.56 23.54 -5.03
CA ASP A 256 17.97 22.61 -5.97
C ASP A 256 18.09 23.12 -7.42
N ASN A 257 18.53 22.25 -8.34
CA ASN A 257 18.49 22.49 -9.78
C ASN A 257 17.63 21.42 -10.47
N ALA A 258 16.38 21.30 -9.99
CA ALA A 258 15.42 20.27 -10.43
C ALA A 258 15.13 20.34 -11.93
N TRP A 259 15.38 21.48 -12.57
CA TRP A 259 15.25 21.65 -14.02
C TRP A 259 16.14 20.68 -14.81
N VAL A 260 17.35 20.42 -14.33
CA VAL A 260 18.31 19.50 -14.98
C VAL A 260 18.31 18.15 -14.27
N ALA A 261 18.56 18.14 -12.96
CA ALA A 261 18.71 16.93 -12.17
C ALA A 261 18.18 17.12 -10.75
N TYR A 262 17.57 16.05 -10.21
CA TYR A 262 17.22 16.01 -8.79
C TYR A 262 18.45 15.82 -7.92
N ASN A 263 18.38 16.28 -6.67
CA ASN A 263 19.43 15.97 -5.72
C ASN A 263 19.46 14.45 -5.43
N SER A 264 20.60 13.94 -4.97
CA SER A 264 20.84 12.49 -4.90
C SER A 264 19.91 11.77 -3.91
N LEU A 265 19.45 12.46 -2.86
CA LEU A 265 18.47 11.91 -1.92
C LEU A 265 17.11 11.71 -2.60
N GLN A 266 16.66 12.70 -3.38
CA GLN A 266 15.47 12.62 -4.21
C GLN A 266 15.59 11.50 -5.27
N VAL A 267 16.72 11.41 -6.00
CA VAL A 267 16.94 10.35 -7.00
C VAL A 267 16.79 8.96 -6.38
N ILE A 268 17.41 8.70 -5.22
CA ILE A 268 17.26 7.41 -4.52
C ILE A 268 15.80 7.16 -4.14
N ALA A 269 15.12 8.16 -3.57
CA ALA A 269 13.72 8.02 -3.16
C ALA A 269 12.78 7.76 -4.36
N TYR A 270 13.01 8.44 -5.48
CA TYR A 270 12.24 8.28 -6.72
C TYR A 270 12.53 6.94 -7.37
N PHE A 271 13.79 6.53 -7.44
CA PHE A 271 14.19 5.21 -7.93
C PHE A 271 13.49 4.09 -7.16
N LEU A 272 13.58 4.13 -5.83
CA LEU A 272 12.95 3.14 -4.97
C LEU A 272 11.43 3.15 -5.13
N THR A 273 10.80 4.31 -5.27
CA THR A 273 9.34 4.41 -5.38
C THR A 273 8.85 3.90 -6.74
N VAL A 274 9.48 4.36 -7.83
CA VAL A 274 9.05 4.06 -9.21
C VAL A 274 9.48 2.66 -9.63
N PHE A 275 10.74 2.27 -9.40
CA PHE A 275 11.30 1.04 -9.97
C PHE A 275 11.35 -0.13 -8.99
N VAL A 276 11.07 0.08 -7.70
CA VAL A 276 11.05 -1.01 -6.71
C VAL A 276 9.66 -1.17 -6.08
N ALA A 277 9.16 -0.13 -5.42
CA ALA A 277 7.91 -0.20 -4.66
C ALA A 277 6.69 -0.40 -5.57
N ALA A 278 6.58 0.33 -6.68
CA ALA A 278 5.47 0.17 -7.63
C ALA A 278 5.43 -1.22 -8.29
N PRO A 279 6.53 -1.76 -8.85
CA PRO A 279 6.56 -3.15 -9.32
C PRO A 279 6.27 -4.16 -8.20
N LEU A 280 6.77 -3.93 -6.99
CA LEU A 280 6.48 -4.80 -5.85
C LEU A 280 4.99 -4.76 -5.46
N ALA A 281 4.32 -3.61 -5.54
CA ALA A 281 2.87 -3.49 -5.35
C ALA A 281 2.11 -4.35 -6.36
N PHE A 282 2.49 -4.29 -7.64
CA PHE A 282 1.91 -5.12 -8.69
C PHE A 282 2.12 -6.62 -8.43
N LEU A 283 3.36 -7.04 -8.16
CA LEU A 283 3.70 -8.44 -7.91
C LEU A 283 2.97 -9.01 -6.68
N THR A 284 2.92 -8.24 -5.59
CA THR A 284 2.21 -8.63 -4.37
C THR A 284 0.68 -8.63 -4.58
N GLY A 285 0.15 -7.68 -5.36
CA GLY A 285 -1.25 -7.66 -5.80
C GLY A 285 -1.63 -8.94 -6.55
N LEU A 286 -0.82 -9.33 -7.54
CA LEU A 286 -0.98 -10.60 -8.26
C LEU A 286 -0.88 -11.81 -7.34
N GLY A 287 0.06 -11.81 -6.40
CA GLY A 287 0.23 -12.92 -5.46
C GLY A 287 -0.90 -13.05 -4.42
N MET A 288 -1.74 -12.03 -4.26
CA MET A 288 -2.99 -12.10 -3.49
C MET A 288 -4.17 -12.65 -4.30
N SER A 289 -4.01 -12.87 -5.62
CA SER A 289 -5.07 -13.40 -6.50
C SER A 289 -5.33 -14.89 -6.27
N PRO A 290 -6.56 -15.30 -5.92
CA PRO A 290 -6.91 -16.72 -5.80
C PRO A 290 -6.71 -17.49 -7.10
N ALA A 291 -7.05 -16.87 -8.24
CA ALA A 291 -6.94 -17.50 -9.56
C ALA A 291 -5.47 -17.80 -9.94
N LEU A 292 -4.54 -16.92 -9.57
CA LEU A 292 -3.13 -17.15 -9.82
C LEU A 292 -2.55 -18.21 -8.88
N SER A 293 -2.95 -18.19 -7.60
CA SER A 293 -2.50 -19.14 -6.59
C SER A 293 -2.93 -20.58 -6.89
N THR A 294 -4.12 -20.78 -7.50
CA THR A 294 -4.60 -22.11 -7.90
C THR A 294 -3.92 -22.62 -9.17
N LYS A 295 -3.63 -21.73 -10.13
CA LYS A 295 -2.95 -22.08 -11.39
C LYS A 295 -1.45 -22.36 -11.21
N PHE A 296 -0.74 -21.60 -10.37
CA PHE A 296 0.72 -21.68 -10.21
C PHE A 296 1.14 -22.16 -8.81
N ARG A 297 0.81 -23.41 -8.49
CA ARG A 297 1.00 -24.02 -7.15
C ARG A 297 2.44 -24.00 -6.62
N ARG A 298 3.45 -24.06 -7.49
CA ARG A 298 4.88 -23.98 -7.08
C ARG A 298 5.29 -22.60 -6.60
N ILE A 299 4.74 -21.55 -7.18
CA ILE A 299 5.03 -20.16 -6.77
C ILE A 299 4.29 -19.87 -5.48
N SER A 300 3.01 -20.29 -5.41
CA SER A 300 2.19 -20.06 -4.22
C SER A 300 2.60 -20.90 -3.01
N SER A 301 3.46 -21.92 -3.16
CA SER A 301 4.04 -22.68 -2.04
C SER A 301 5.03 -21.83 -1.22
N VAL A 302 5.84 -21.01 -1.90
CA VAL A 302 6.84 -20.10 -1.31
C VAL A 302 6.24 -18.72 -1.05
N PHE A 303 5.50 -18.18 -2.02
CA PHE A 303 4.85 -16.88 -1.93
C PHE A 303 3.39 -17.04 -1.51
N SER A 304 3.17 -17.19 -0.19
CA SER A 304 1.81 -17.35 0.33
C SER A 304 1.00 -16.05 0.22
N ILE A 305 -0.33 -16.16 0.12
CA ILE A 305 -1.24 -15.00 0.08
C ILE A 305 -1.04 -14.09 1.30
N GLN A 306 -0.81 -14.65 2.49
CA GLN A 306 -0.61 -13.85 3.70
C GLN A 306 0.74 -13.11 3.71
N PHE A 307 1.79 -13.76 3.19
CA PHE A 307 3.06 -13.09 2.95
C PHE A 307 2.89 -11.95 1.95
N ALA A 308 2.20 -12.18 0.82
CA ALA A 308 1.89 -11.17 -0.17
C ALA A 308 1.14 -9.97 0.44
N ARG A 309 0.10 -10.22 1.25
CA ARG A 309 -0.64 -9.18 2.00
C ARG A 309 0.28 -8.36 2.89
N SER A 310 1.20 -9.01 3.59
CA SER A 310 2.14 -8.34 4.51
C SER A 310 3.11 -7.44 3.76
N VAL A 311 3.70 -7.94 2.66
CA VAL A 311 4.61 -7.14 1.82
C VAL A 311 3.84 -6.01 1.14
N HIS A 312 2.64 -6.25 0.63
CA HIS A 312 1.80 -5.22 0.03
C HIS A 312 1.46 -4.10 1.01
N PHE A 313 1.17 -4.44 2.27
CA PHE A 313 0.98 -3.44 3.34
C PHE A 313 2.25 -2.65 3.66
N LEU A 314 3.43 -3.28 3.62
CA LEU A 314 4.71 -2.56 3.76
C LEU A 314 4.94 -1.60 2.60
N VAL A 315 4.56 -1.97 1.37
CA VAL A 315 4.60 -1.09 0.20
C VAL A 315 3.63 0.09 0.36
N LEU A 316 2.41 -0.15 0.86
CA LEU A 316 1.48 0.93 1.21
C LEU A 316 2.12 1.87 2.25
N THR A 317 2.77 1.32 3.28
CA THR A 317 3.46 2.12 4.31
C THR A 317 4.57 2.97 3.68
N TRP A 318 5.37 2.40 2.77
CA TRP A 318 6.37 3.15 2.00
C TRP A 318 5.73 4.29 1.20
N PHE A 319 4.66 4.03 0.45
CA PHE A 319 3.99 5.08 -0.32
C PHE A 319 3.44 6.20 0.56
N LEU A 320 2.83 5.88 1.70
CA LEU A 320 2.35 6.90 2.63
C LEU A 320 3.49 7.76 3.18
N LEU A 321 4.60 7.13 3.59
CA LEU A 321 5.79 7.86 4.05
C LEU A 321 6.39 8.72 2.95
N PHE A 322 6.53 8.18 1.73
CA PHE A 322 7.02 8.90 0.57
C PHE A 322 6.13 10.10 0.25
N ILE A 323 4.81 9.94 0.17
CA ILE A 323 3.88 11.02 -0.13
C ILE A 323 3.99 12.12 0.93
N VAL A 324 3.95 11.78 2.22
CA VAL A 324 4.05 12.78 3.30
C VAL A 324 5.37 13.54 3.22
N MET A 325 6.50 12.83 3.09
CA MET A 325 7.82 13.46 3.00
C MET A 325 7.98 14.31 1.73
N HIS A 326 7.57 13.77 0.58
CA HIS A 326 7.66 14.44 -0.72
C HIS A 326 6.81 15.71 -0.75
N VAL A 327 5.54 15.63 -0.35
CA VAL A 327 4.65 16.81 -0.31
C VAL A 327 5.14 17.84 0.70
N THR A 328 5.65 17.40 1.85
CA THR A 328 6.26 18.33 2.83
C THR A 328 7.42 19.08 2.20
N LEU A 329 8.34 18.37 1.54
CA LEU A 329 9.48 19.00 0.87
C LEU A 329 9.00 19.98 -0.20
N VAL A 330 8.15 19.55 -1.13
CA VAL A 330 7.57 20.42 -2.20
C VAL A 330 6.99 21.72 -1.64
N ILE A 331 6.17 21.66 -0.59
CA ILE A 331 5.54 22.85 0.02
C ILE A 331 6.57 23.78 0.64
N THR A 332 7.66 23.22 1.16
CA THR A 332 8.63 24.00 1.94
C THR A 332 9.81 24.51 1.11
N THR A 333 10.18 23.82 0.03
CA THR A 333 11.36 24.11 -0.80
C THR A 333 11.01 24.88 -2.08
N ASP A 334 9.73 25.22 -2.30
CA ASP A 334 9.21 25.75 -3.57
C ASP A 334 9.63 24.89 -4.79
N ALA A 335 9.78 23.57 -4.59
CA ALA A 335 10.30 22.63 -5.59
C ALA A 335 9.21 21.95 -6.43
#